data_AF-A0A158N7U2-F1
#
_entry.id   AF-A0A158N7U2-F1
#
_cell.length_a   1.000
_cell.length_b   1.000
_cell.length_c   1.000
_cell.angle_alpha   90.00
_cell.angle_beta   90.00
_cell.angle_gamma   90.00
#
_symmetry.space_group_name_H-M   'P 1'
#
loop_
_entity.id
_entity.type
_entity.pdbx_description
1 polymer ?
#
loop_
_entity_poly.entity_id
_entity_poly.type
_entity_poly.pdbx_seq_one_letter_code
_entity_poly.pdbx_strand_id
1 'polypeptide(L)'
;MQSKKFCCLPMNPFFIFITAFVVLFTYVDADQRKHKCKRPEIWEDCGGCELKCGQSDFAPCALRCNPPGCYCSPFYGLRRDSSGKCISKHQCPTRKHLNAPEDFILETDSVTYRNISEDSMKFRNITS
;
A
#
# COMPACT_ATOMS: atom_id res chain seq x y z
N MET A 1 11.08 -60.76 -5.48
CA MET A 1 11.18 -59.43 -4.86
C MET A 1 12.35 -58.67 -5.47
N GLN A 2 12.07 -57.75 -6.39
CA GLN A 2 13.07 -56.89 -7.03
C GLN A 2 13.44 -55.75 -6.06
N SER A 3 14.41 -56.01 -5.18
CA SER A 3 14.98 -54.97 -4.32
C SER A 3 15.90 -54.11 -5.18
N LYS A 4 15.39 -52.97 -5.66
CA LYS A 4 16.17 -51.98 -6.41
C LYS A 4 17.34 -51.52 -5.53
N LYS A 5 18.53 -52.04 -5.82
CA LYS A 5 19.80 -51.66 -5.21
C LYS A 5 20.11 -50.20 -5.56
N PHE A 6 19.59 -49.27 -4.79
CA PHE A 6 19.98 -47.86 -4.80
C PHE A 6 21.05 -47.61 -3.71
N CYS A 7 22.00 -48.53 -3.53
CA CYS A 7 23.02 -48.42 -2.47
C CYS A 7 24.27 -47.62 -2.86
N CYS A 8 24.45 -47.22 -4.13
CA CYS A 8 25.77 -46.76 -4.58
C CYS A 8 25.74 -45.64 -5.62
N LEU A 9 24.80 -44.69 -5.55
CA LEU A 9 25.05 -43.41 -6.22
C LEU A 9 26.01 -42.61 -5.33
N PRO A 10 27.18 -42.17 -5.85
CA PRO A 10 28.11 -41.36 -5.07
C PRO A 10 27.33 -40.16 -4.56
N MET A 11 27.35 -39.99 -3.24
CA MET A 11 26.68 -38.89 -2.55
C MET A 11 27.43 -37.62 -2.90
N ASN A 12 27.15 -37.10 -4.09
CA ASN A 12 27.76 -35.89 -4.59
C ASN A 12 27.45 -34.81 -3.54
N PRO A 13 28.45 -34.17 -2.91
CA PRO A 13 28.21 -33.18 -1.87
C PRO A 13 27.20 -32.11 -2.32
N PHE A 14 27.17 -31.79 -3.62
CA PHE A 14 26.13 -30.94 -4.22
C PHE A 14 24.71 -31.37 -3.86
N PHE A 15 24.34 -32.65 -3.88
CA PHE A 15 22.98 -33.10 -3.52
C PHE A 15 22.66 -32.83 -2.04
N ILE A 16 23.64 -32.97 -1.14
CA ILE A 16 23.48 -32.66 0.29
C ILE A 16 23.26 -31.16 0.47
N PHE A 17 24.05 -30.33 -0.22
CA PHE A 17 23.85 -28.88 -0.19
C PHE A 17 22.48 -28.49 -0.75
N ILE A 18 22.08 -29.05 -1.89
CA ILE A 18 20.78 -28.75 -2.50
C ILE A 18 19.63 -29.15 -1.57
N THR A 19 19.65 -30.33 -0.94
CA THR A 19 18.60 -30.71 0.01
C THR A 19 18.60 -29.85 1.26
N ALA A 20 19.78 -29.51 1.81
CA ALA A 20 19.90 -28.59 2.94
C ALA A 20 19.34 -27.19 2.60
N PHE A 21 19.66 -26.67 1.41
CA PHE A 21 19.10 -25.41 0.93
C PHE A 21 17.59 -25.48 0.78
N VAL A 22 17.03 -26.55 0.17
CA VAL A 22 15.58 -26.72 0.04
C VAL A 22 14.89 -26.80 1.40
N VAL A 23 15.45 -27.52 2.37
CA VAL A 23 14.92 -27.59 3.75
C VAL A 23 14.98 -26.22 4.43
N LEU A 24 16.08 -25.48 4.27
CA LEU A 24 16.22 -24.14 4.83
C LEU A 24 15.22 -23.15 4.20
N PHE A 25 15.08 -23.16 2.87
CA PHE A 25 14.11 -22.31 2.17
C PHE A 25 12.67 -22.61 2.60
N THR A 26 12.28 -23.89 2.66
CA THR A 26 10.93 -24.28 3.11
C THR A 26 10.67 -23.98 4.58
N TYR A 27 11.71 -23.99 5.44
CA TYR A 27 11.59 -23.56 6.82
C TYR A 27 11.33 -22.05 6.94
N VAL A 28 11.99 -21.22 6.11
CA VAL A 28 11.82 -19.76 6.12
C VAL A 28 10.41 -19.32 5.72
N ASP A 29 9.74 -20.05 4.81
CA ASP A 29 8.38 -19.72 4.34
C ASP A 29 7.27 -19.96 5.39
N ALA A 30 7.58 -20.60 6.53
CA ALA A 30 6.59 -21.03 7.52
C ALA A 30 6.04 -19.90 8.41
N ASP A 31 6.70 -18.75 8.48
CA ASP A 31 6.39 -17.72 9.49
C ASP A 31 5.28 -16.75 9.04
N GLN A 32 5.32 -16.26 7.79
CA GLN A 32 4.44 -15.18 7.31
C GLN A 32 2.99 -15.63 6.98
N ARG A 33 2.69 -16.93 7.03
CA ARG A 33 1.44 -17.50 6.49
C ARG A 33 0.32 -17.68 7.53
N LYS A 34 0.60 -17.52 8.83
CA LYS A 34 -0.37 -17.95 9.86
C LYS A 34 -1.64 -17.10 9.92
N HIS A 35 -1.59 -15.85 9.45
CA HIS A 35 -2.71 -14.93 9.59
C HIS A 35 -3.34 -14.58 8.24
N LYS A 36 -4.56 -15.08 8.01
CA LYS A 36 -5.32 -14.84 6.78
C LYS A 36 -5.99 -13.46 6.84
N CYS A 37 -5.34 -12.44 6.30
CA CYS A 37 -5.96 -11.13 6.07
C CYS A 37 -6.65 -11.03 4.71
N LYS A 38 -7.72 -10.23 4.64
CA LYS A 38 -8.39 -9.92 3.38
C LYS A 38 -7.55 -8.90 2.62
N ARG A 39 -6.91 -9.29 1.52
CA ARG A 39 -6.12 -8.35 0.71
C ARG A 39 -6.96 -7.11 0.32
N PRO A 40 -6.41 -5.89 0.42
CA PRO A 40 -5.01 -5.53 0.68
C PRO A 40 -4.65 -5.32 2.18
N GLU A 41 -5.44 -5.78 3.13
CA GLU A 41 -5.11 -5.67 4.56
C GLU A 41 -3.85 -6.47 4.92
N ILE A 42 -3.09 -5.96 5.88
CA ILE A 42 -1.80 -6.50 6.31
C ILE A 42 -1.94 -6.93 7.78
N TRP A 43 -1.33 -8.07 8.12
CA TRP A 43 -1.26 -8.49 9.52
C TRP A 43 -0.20 -7.65 10.25
N GLU A 44 -0.60 -7.01 11.35
CA GLU A 44 0.30 -6.27 12.23
C GLU A 44 0.12 -6.79 13.67
N ASP A 45 1.23 -7.04 14.38
CA ASP A 45 1.19 -7.45 15.79
C ASP A 45 0.81 -6.29 16.73
N CYS A 46 1.10 -5.06 16.28
CA CYS A 46 0.71 -3.80 16.89
C CYS A 46 0.04 -2.95 15.82
N GLY A 47 -1.29 -2.92 15.82
CA GLY A 47 -2.05 -2.18 14.82
C GLY A 47 -2.06 -0.67 15.07
N GLY A 48 -1.80 0.10 14.00
CA GLY A 48 -1.95 1.55 14.02
C GLY A 48 -3.39 2.05 13.84
N CYS A 49 -3.56 3.38 13.77
CA CYS A 49 -4.83 3.98 13.35
C CYS A 49 -5.05 3.84 11.84
N GLU A 50 -6.25 3.41 11.46
CA GLU A 50 -6.65 3.36 10.06
C GLU A 50 -7.24 4.69 9.62
N LEU A 51 -6.94 5.12 8.39
CA LEU A 51 -7.47 6.36 7.82
C LEU A 51 -8.57 6.06 6.81
N LYS A 52 -9.64 6.88 6.84
CA LYS A 52 -10.71 6.82 5.85
C LYS A 52 -10.38 7.64 4.60
N CYS A 53 -11.06 7.35 3.49
CA CYS A 53 -11.02 8.22 2.31
C CYS A 53 -11.46 9.65 2.66
N GLY A 54 -10.67 10.65 2.26
CA GLY A 54 -10.91 12.07 2.55
C GLY A 54 -10.36 12.56 3.89
N GLN A 55 -9.87 11.67 4.75
CA GLN A 55 -9.18 12.05 5.99
C GLN A 55 -7.75 12.50 5.69
N SER A 56 -7.26 13.51 6.42
CA SER A 56 -5.89 14.00 6.27
C SER A 56 -4.87 12.95 6.68
N ASP A 57 -3.68 13.02 6.09
CA ASP A 57 -2.55 12.15 6.43
C ASP A 57 -2.02 12.40 7.85
N PHE A 58 -2.34 13.57 8.43
CA PHE A 58 -1.90 14.04 9.73
C PHE A 58 -2.97 13.92 10.82
N ALA A 59 -3.96 13.04 10.64
CA ALA A 59 -4.95 12.84 11.68
C ALA A 59 -4.27 12.35 12.97
N PRO A 60 -4.60 12.94 14.13
CA PRO A 60 -3.98 12.56 15.39
C PRO A 60 -4.29 11.09 15.69
N CYS A 61 -3.24 10.29 15.90
CA CYS A 61 -3.33 8.90 16.31
C CYS A 61 -2.65 8.74 17.67
N ALA A 62 -3.29 8.00 18.58
CA ALA A 62 -2.65 7.66 19.84
C ALA A 62 -1.45 6.73 19.59
N LEU A 63 -0.32 6.98 20.26
CA LEU A 63 0.83 6.07 20.29
C LEU A 63 0.54 4.86 21.19
N ARG A 64 -0.56 4.17 20.92
CA ARG A 64 -0.96 2.92 21.57
C ARG A 64 -1.21 1.88 20.49
N CYS A 65 -0.68 0.69 20.71
CA CYS A 65 -0.91 -0.45 19.85
C CYS A 65 -2.34 -0.95 20.02
N ASN A 66 -3.06 -1.09 18.90
CA ASN A 66 -4.23 -1.94 18.85
C ASN A 66 -3.78 -3.42 18.88
N PRO A 67 -4.66 -4.35 19.33
CA PRO A 67 -4.33 -5.77 19.40
C PRO A 67 -3.89 -6.35 18.05
N PRO A 68 -3.11 -7.45 18.04
CA PRO A 68 -2.64 -8.08 16.81
C PRO A 68 -3.81 -8.47 15.89
N GLY A 69 -3.73 -8.09 14.61
CA GLY A 69 -4.87 -8.17 13.70
C GLY A 69 -4.56 -7.75 12.27
N CYS A 70 -5.60 -7.75 11.42
CA CYS A 70 -5.52 -7.28 10.05
C CYS A 70 -5.89 -5.80 9.98
N TYR A 71 -4.97 -4.97 9.49
CA TYR A 71 -5.12 -3.52 9.46
C TYR A 71 -5.05 -2.96 8.04
N CYS A 72 -5.84 -1.92 7.80
CA CYS A 72 -5.79 -1.08 6.61
C CYS A 72 -4.83 0.08 6.84
N SER A 73 -3.54 -0.23 6.78
CA SER A 73 -2.49 0.67 7.24
C SER A 73 -2.24 1.82 6.26
N PRO A 74 -2.35 3.09 6.70
CA PRO A 74 -2.08 4.25 5.85
C PRO A 74 -0.61 4.37 5.46
N PHE A 75 0.29 3.74 6.21
CA PHE A 75 1.72 3.66 5.88
C PHE A 75 1.96 3.03 4.50
N TYR A 76 1.16 2.02 4.14
CA TYR A 76 1.20 1.37 2.82
C TYR A 76 0.31 2.06 1.79
N GLY A 77 -0.13 3.30 2.03
CA GLY A 77 -0.99 4.05 1.13
C GLY A 77 -2.42 3.49 1.02
N LEU A 78 -2.87 2.74 2.02
CA LEU A 78 -4.22 2.18 2.07
C LEU A 78 -5.18 3.10 2.84
N ARG A 79 -6.48 2.98 2.52
CA ARG A 79 -7.59 3.71 3.14
C ARG A 79 -8.83 2.86 3.24
N ARG A 80 -9.62 3.05 4.30
CA ARG A 80 -10.98 2.50 4.35
C ARG A 80 -11.94 3.40 3.58
N ASP A 81 -12.72 2.79 2.71
CA ASP A 81 -13.85 3.46 2.06
C ASP A 81 -15.05 3.60 3.02
N SER A 82 -16.13 4.23 2.54
CA SER A 82 -17.37 4.38 3.32
C SER A 82 -18.10 3.06 3.60
N SER A 83 -17.82 2.00 2.82
CA SER A 83 -18.36 0.65 3.04
C SER A 83 -17.53 -0.17 4.03
N GLY A 84 -16.40 0.37 4.51
CA GLY A 84 -15.47 -0.30 5.40
C GLY A 84 -14.44 -1.19 4.71
N LYS A 85 -14.38 -1.18 3.37
CA LYS A 85 -13.39 -1.94 2.59
C LYS A 85 -12.05 -1.19 2.58
N CYS A 86 -10.97 -1.95 2.77
CA CYS A 86 -9.62 -1.43 2.56
C CYS A 86 -9.30 -1.35 1.07
N ILE A 87 -8.97 -0.15 0.59
CA ILE A 87 -8.63 0.16 -0.80
C ILE A 87 -7.38 1.04 -0.85
N SER A 88 -6.76 1.16 -2.03
CA SER A 88 -5.65 2.12 -2.19
C SER A 88 -6.15 3.56 -2.06
N LYS A 89 -5.34 4.47 -1.51
CA LYS A 89 -5.63 5.91 -1.45
C LYS A 89 -6.00 6.48 -2.82
N HIS A 90 -5.44 5.95 -3.91
CA HIS A 90 -5.77 6.37 -5.28
C HIS A 90 -7.14 5.89 -5.77
N GLN A 91 -7.70 4.86 -5.14
CA GLN A 91 -9.05 4.36 -5.42
C GLN A 91 -10.12 5.09 -4.60
N CYS A 92 -9.73 5.98 -3.66
CA CYS A 92 -10.69 6.81 -2.97
C CYS A 92 -11.41 7.72 -3.97
N PRO A 93 -12.74 7.92 -3.81
CA PRO A 93 -13.45 8.89 -4.61
C PRO A 93 -12.84 10.26 -4.38
N THR A 94 -12.25 10.84 -5.42
CA THR A 94 -11.88 12.25 -5.37
C THR A 94 -13.17 13.05 -5.27
N ARG A 95 -13.26 13.96 -4.29
CA ARG A 95 -14.31 14.97 -4.28
C ARG A 95 -14.04 15.96 -5.42
N LYS A 96 -14.01 15.50 -6.67
CA LYS A 96 -14.19 16.38 -7.82
C LYS A 96 -15.69 16.65 -7.88
N HIS A 97 -16.13 17.66 -7.13
CA HIS A 97 -17.44 18.30 -7.23
C HIS A 97 -18.61 17.41 -7.69
N LEU A 98 -19.02 16.45 -6.85
CA LEU A 98 -20.26 15.69 -7.07
C LEU A 98 -21.54 16.54 -7.00
N ASN A 99 -21.46 17.88 -7.00
CA ASN A 99 -22.52 18.85 -7.30
C ASN A 99 -21.91 20.25 -7.56
N ALA A 100 -20.96 20.40 -8.49
CA ALA A 100 -20.82 21.71 -9.14
C ALA A 100 -21.41 21.56 -10.54
N PRO A 101 -22.45 22.34 -10.89
CA PRO A 101 -22.90 22.38 -12.27
C PRO A 101 -21.72 22.73 -13.18
N GLU A 102 -21.75 22.21 -14.41
CA GLU A 102 -20.64 22.29 -15.37
C GLU A 102 -20.20 23.73 -15.70
N ASP A 103 -20.98 24.74 -15.31
CA ASP A 103 -20.64 26.16 -15.42
C ASP A 103 -19.53 26.61 -14.45
N PHE A 104 -19.33 25.94 -13.31
CA PHE A 104 -18.33 26.37 -12.33
C PHE A 104 -16.87 26.05 -12.73
N ILE A 105 -16.64 25.01 -13.55
CA ILE A 105 -15.28 24.59 -13.94
C ILE A 105 -14.65 25.61 -14.90
N LEU A 106 -15.45 26.23 -15.79
CA LEU A 106 -14.98 27.32 -16.64
C LEU A 106 -14.55 28.55 -15.83
N GLU A 107 -15.20 28.81 -14.69
CA GLU A 107 -14.88 29.97 -13.83
C GLU A 107 -13.57 29.73 -13.04
N THR A 108 -13.36 28.55 -12.45
CA THR A 108 -12.13 28.29 -11.67
C THR A 108 -10.88 28.18 -12.53
N ASP A 109 -10.99 27.57 -13.71
CA ASP A 109 -9.87 27.51 -14.66
C ASP A 109 -9.58 28.91 -15.23
N SER A 110 -10.61 29.73 -15.48
CA SER A 110 -10.41 31.10 -15.95
C SER A 110 -9.83 32.04 -14.88
N VAL A 111 -10.24 31.92 -13.61
CA VAL A 111 -9.66 32.68 -12.48
C VAL A 111 -8.21 32.25 -12.24
N THR A 112 -7.93 30.94 -12.26
CA THR A 112 -6.56 30.43 -12.12
C THR A 112 -5.69 30.90 -13.28
N TYR A 113 -6.20 30.87 -14.52
CA TYR A 113 -5.50 31.37 -15.69
C TYR A 113 -5.25 32.89 -15.61
N ARG A 114 -6.22 33.69 -15.14
CA ARG A 114 -6.03 35.13 -14.91
C ARG A 114 -4.94 35.39 -13.87
N ASN A 115 -4.97 34.71 -12.73
CA ASN A 115 -3.95 34.86 -11.68
C ASN A 115 -2.55 34.46 -12.19
N ILE A 116 -2.44 33.34 -12.91
CA ILE A 116 -1.17 32.93 -13.55
C ILE A 116 -0.69 33.97 -14.58
N SER A 117 -1.61 34.57 -15.34
CA SER A 117 -1.28 35.61 -16.32
C SER A 117 -0.80 36.91 -15.65
N GLU A 118 -1.41 37.31 -14.53
CA GLU A 118 -0.98 38.46 -13.73
C GLU A 118 0.39 38.22 -13.09
N ASP A 119 0.63 37.04 -12.51
CA ASP A 119 1.93 36.66 -11.95
C ASP A 119 3.02 36.62 -13.04
N SER A 120 2.70 36.13 -14.23
CA SER A 120 3.63 36.13 -15.37
C SER A 120 3.98 37.54 -15.84
N MET A 121 3.01 38.48 -15.87
CA MET A 121 3.29 39.89 -16.18
C MET A 121 4.12 40.57 -15.08
N LYS A 122 3.82 40.28 -13.80
CA LYS A 122 4.57 40.82 -12.68
C LYS A 122 6.03 40.36 -12.70
N PHE A 123 6.29 39.11 -13.06
CA PHE A 123 7.65 38.59 -13.20
C PHE A 123 8.43 39.32 -14.31
N ARG A 124 7.79 39.60 -15.45
CA ARG A 124 8.44 40.33 -16.56
C ARG A 124 8.81 41.78 -16.20
N ASN A 125 7.98 42.48 -15.41
CA ASN A 125 8.25 43.85 -14.97
C ASN A 125 9.40 43.96 -13.96
N ILE A 126 9.72 42.90 -13.21
CA ILE A 126 10.84 42.89 -12.27
C ILE A 126 12.18 42.64 -13.00
N THR A 127 12.14 41.94 -14.13
CA THR A 127 13.34 41.58 -14.92
C THR A 127 13.74 42.60 -16.00
N SER A 128 13.06 43.74 -16.12
CA SER A 128 13.43 44.84 -17.03
C SER A 128 14.07 46.01 -16.29
#